data_AF-A0A7K2QFZ9-F1
#
_entry.id   AF-A0A7K2QFZ9-F1
#
_cell.length_a   1.000
_cell.length_b   1.000
_cell.length_c   1.000
_cell.angle_alpha   90.00
_cell.angle_beta   90.00
_cell.angle_gamma   90.00
#
_symmetry.space_group_name_H-M   'P 1'
#
loop_
_entity.id
_entity.type
_entity.pdbx_description
1 polymer ?
#
loop_
_entity_poly.entity_id
_entity_poly.type
_entity_poly.pdbx_seq_one_letter_code
_entity_poly.pdbx_strand_id
1 'polypeptide(L)' 'MRILLVTGPGGAGRTTVAAATALTAAGNGARVLLLSGDPADPLAALVGEAAAEPVEAAPGLAAVP' A
#
# COMPACT_ATOMS: atom_id res chain seq x y z
N MET A 1 10.10 -2.76 -14.25
CA MET A 1 8.94 -2.35 -13.44
C MET A 1 8.09 -3.59 -13.18
N ARG A 2 7.76 -3.91 -11.92
CA ARG A 2 6.94 -5.07 -11.53
C ARG A 2 5.66 -4.58 -10.88
N ILE A 3 4.52 -5.13 -11.27
CA ILE A 3 3.20 -4.81 -10.71
C ILE A 3 2.69 -6.06 -9.99
N LEU A 4 2.19 -5.89 -8.77
CA LEU A 4 1.56 -6.93 -7.97
C LEU A 4 0.14 -6.48 -7.66
N LEU A 5 -0.85 -7.19 -8.20
CA LEU A 5 -2.27 -6.97 -7.90
C LEU A 5 -2.72 -7.96 -6.83
N VAL A 6 -3.19 -7.44 -5.70
CA VAL A 6 -3.77 -8.25 -4.61
C VAL A 6 -5.29 -8.13 -4.66
N THR A 7 -5.96 -9.18 -5.13
CA THR A 7 -7.43 -9.24 -5.32
C THR A 7 -8.06 -10.36 -4.49
N GLY A 8 -9.40 -10.39 -4.42
CA GLY A 8 -10.15 -11.30 -3.56
C GLY A 8 -11.41 -10.67 -2.95
N PRO A 9 -12.27 -11.45 -2.28
CA PRO A 9 -13.51 -10.98 -1.70
C PRO A 9 -13.29 -10.01 -0.52
N GLY A 10 -14.35 -9.33 -0.09
CA GLY A 10 -14.33 -8.49 1.12
C GLY A 10 -13.97 -9.31 2.36
N GLY A 11 -13.12 -8.76 3.24
CA GLY A 11 -12.65 -9.47 4.44
C GLY A 11 -11.54 -10.50 4.20
N ALA A 12 -11.09 -10.72 2.96
CA ALA A 12 -10.02 -11.68 2.65
C ALA A 12 -8.59 -11.23 3.06
N GLY A 13 -8.44 -10.07 3.72
CA GLY A 13 -7.15 -9.56 4.17
C GLY A 13 -6.26 -8.94 3.07
N ARG A 14 -6.82 -8.55 1.92
CA ARG A 14 -6.08 -7.99 0.78
C ARG A 14 -5.19 -6.81 1.15
N THR A 15 -5.74 -5.85 1.90
CA THR A 15 -4.99 -4.66 2.35
C THR A 15 -3.80 -5.07 3.20
N THR A 16 -4.00 -5.98 4.15
CA THR A 16 -2.93 -6.49 5.03
C THR A 16 -1.83 -7.15 4.22
N VAL A 17 -2.19 -8.02 3.27
CA VAL A 17 -1.22 -8.71 2.42
C VAL A 17 -0.48 -7.73 1.51
N ALA A 18 -1.18 -6.77 0.90
CA ALA A 18 -0.57 -5.74 0.06
C ALA A 18 0.41 -4.86 0.85
N ALA A 19 0.02 -4.38 2.03
CA ALA A 19 0.86 -3.55 2.89
C ALA A 19 2.09 -4.32 3.40
N ALA A 20 1.92 -5.56 3.88
CA ALA A 20 3.03 -6.39 4.35
C ALA A 20 4.02 -6.72 3.22
N THR A 21 3.50 -7.00 2.01
CA THR A 21 4.33 -7.23 0.83
C THR A 21 5.12 -5.99 0.45
N ALA A 22 4.47 -4.81 0.47
CA ALA A 22 5.09 -3.54 0.14
C ALA A 22 6.20 -3.16 1.14
N LEU A 23 5.94 -3.29 2.44
CA LEU A 23 6.93 -3.08 3.51
C LEU A 23 8.13 -4.02 3.37
N THR A 24 7.87 -5.31 3.11
CA THR A 24 8.94 -6.30 2.92
C THR A 24 9.80 -5.97 1.70
N ALA A 25 9.18 -5.59 0.59
CA ALA A 25 9.90 -5.21 -0.62
C ALA A 25 10.74 -3.94 -0.41
N ALA A 26 10.19 -2.93 0.25
CA ALA A 26 10.90 -1.70 0.59
C ALA A 26 12.09 -1.97 1.53
N GLY A 27 11.90 -2.80 2.57
CA GLY A 27 12.97 -3.24 3.47
C GLY A 27 14.09 -4.01 2.76
N ASN A 28 13.81 -4.64 1.62
CA ASN A 28 14.79 -5.31 0.77
C ASN A 28 15.44 -4.36 -0.27
N GLY A 29 15.24 -3.05 -0.16
CA GLY A 29 15.85 -2.04 -1.01
C GLY A 29 15.08 -1.72 -2.31
N ALA A 30 13.86 -2.26 -2.49
CA ALA A 30 13.02 -1.88 -3.61
C ALA A 30 12.38 -0.50 -3.38
N ARG A 31 12.20 0.28 -4.44
CA ARG A 31 11.30 1.44 -4.40
C ARG A 31 9.88 0.96 -4.69
N VAL A 32 8.97 1.20 -3.76
CA VAL A 32 7.62 0.66 -3.79
C VAL A 32 6.59 1.78 -3.74
N LEU A 33 5.56 1.66 -4.58
CA LEU A 33 4.35 2.46 -4.51
C LEU A 33 3.19 1.54 -4.19
N LEU A 34 2.54 1.75 -3.05
CA LEU A 34 1.33 1.05 -2.62
C LEU A 34 0.11 1.88 -3.00
N LEU A 35 -0.86 1.27 -3.68
CA LEU A 35 -2.07 1.93 -4.15
C LEU A 35 -3.28 1.16 -3.61
N SER A 36 -4.29 1.88 -3.11
CA SER A 36 -5.62 1.33 -2.86
C SER A 36 -6.60 1.83 -3.92
N GLY A 37 -7.47 0.94 -4.39
CA GLY A 37 -8.64 1.31 -5.19
C GLY A 37 -9.95 1.13 -4.41
N ASP A 38 -9.85 0.89 -3.10
CA ASP A 38 -10.99 0.66 -2.23
C ASP A 38 -11.54 2.00 -1.72
N PRO A 39 -12.81 2.35 -2.01
CA PRO A 39 -13.39 3.63 -1.61
C PRO A 39 -13.51 3.82 -0.09
N ALA A 40 -13.36 2.74 0.70
CA ALA A 40 -13.29 2.82 2.14
C ALA A 40 -11.92 3.28 2.68
N ASP A 41 -10.96 3.54 1.78
CA ASP A 41 -9.60 3.99 2.06
C ASP A 41 -8.95 3.27 3.27
N PRO A 42 -8.73 1.95 3.15
CA PRO A 42 -8.13 1.18 4.22
C PRO A 42 -6.64 1.52 4.43
N LEU A 43 -6.04 2.34 3.55
CA LEU A 43 -4.66 2.80 3.70
C LEU A 43 -4.57 4.06 4.57
N ALA A 44 -5.63 4.86 4.70
CA ALA A 44 -5.65 5.99 5.64
C ALA A 44 -5.29 5.58 7.08
N ALA A 45 -5.67 4.37 7.50
CA ALA A 45 -5.29 3.83 8.81
C ALA A 45 -3.78 3.55 8.95
N LEU A 46 -3.06 3.40 7.84
CA LEU A 46 -1.62 3.10 7.79
C LEU A 46 -0.77 4.37 7.57
N VAL A 47 -1.27 5.35 6.81
CA VAL A 47 -0.50 6.53 6.38
C VAL A 47 -1.08 7.89 6.79
N GLY A 48 -2.23 7.91 7.46
CA GLY A 48 -2.93 9.15 7.82
C GLY A 48 -3.89 9.60 6.72
N GLU A 49 -4.52 10.77 6.92
CA GLU A 49 -5.57 11.28 6.03
C GLU A 49 -5.09 11.49 4.59
N ALA A 50 -6.01 11.21 3.66
CA ALA A 50 -5.73 11.16 2.23
C ALA A 50 -5.16 12.47 1.68
N ALA A 51 -3.96 12.39 1.10
CA ALA A 51 -3.41 13.40 0.21
C ALA A 51 -3.47 12.87 -1.24
N ALA A 52 -3.75 13.74 -2.20
CA ALA A 52 -3.77 13.39 -3.61
C ALA A 52 -2.37 13.01 -4.16
N GLU A 53 -1.32 13.27 -3.39
CA GLU A 53 0.06 12.95 -3.75
C GLU A 53 0.59 11.77 -2.92
N PRO A 54 1.51 10.95 -3.47
CA PRO A 54 2.13 9.86 -2.74
C PRO A 54 2.80 10.35 -1.45
N VAL A 55 2.41 9.75 -0.32
CA VAL A 55 2.99 10.03 1.00
C VAL A 55 3.99 8.95 1.34
N GLU A 56 5.15 9.32 1.88
CA GLU A 56 6.14 8.35 2.35
C GLU A 56 5.64 7.66 3.63
N ALA A 57 5.31 6.37 3.52
CA ALA A 57 4.81 5.55 4.62
C ALA A 57 5.95 4.95 5.45
N ALA A 58 7.07 4.64 4.79
CA ALA A 58 8.29 4.09 5.35
C ALA A 58 9.45 4.32 4.36
N PRO A 59 10.72 4.17 4.77
CA PRO A 59 11.86 4.34 3.86
C PRO A 59 11.73 3.49 2.59
N GLY A 60 11.65 4.15 1.43
CA GLY A 60 11.51 3.48 0.14
C GLY A 60 10.10 2.99 -0.21
N LEU A 61 9.10 3.28 0.63
CA LEU A 61 7.68 2.96 0.43
C LEU A 61 6.83 4.24 0.42
N ALA A 62 6.31 4.58 -0.75
CA ALA A 62 5.25 5.58 -0.88
C ALA A 62 3.88 4.90 -0.95
N ALA A 63 2.85 5.54 -0.43
CA ALA A 63 1.47 5.10 -0.55
C ALA A 63 0.58 6.21 -1.11
N VAL A 64 -0.38 5.82 -1.94
CA VAL A 64 -1.52 6.67 -2.30
C VAL A 64 -2.76 5.99 -1.70
N PRO A 65 -3.34 6.58 -0.64
CA PRO A 65 -4.59 6.11 -0.05
C PRO A 65 -5.76 6.14 -1.05
#